data_AF-A0A257VFU7-F1
#
_entry.id   AF-A0A257VFU7-F1
#
_cell.length_a   1.000
_cell.length_b   1.000
_cell.length_c   1.000
_cell.angle_alpha   90.00
_cell.angle_beta   90.00
_cell.angle_gamma   90.00
#
_symmetry.space_group_name_H-M   'P 1'
#
loop_
_entity.id
_entity.type
_entity.pdbx_description
1 polymer ?
#
loop_
_entity_poly.entity_id
_entity_poly.type
_entity_poly.pdbx_seq_one_letter_code
_entity_poly.pdbx_strand_id
1 'polypeptide(L)' 'ERRSNVAGAFALRRGAEVRGKRILLVDDVLTTGATVGSAAAVLRRAGASHVAVLTLARVDRRPSWATLAKAAREKPLPIP' A
#
# COMPACT_ATOMS: atom_id res chain seq x y z
N GLU A 1 -14.79 3.12 0.48
CA GLU A 1 -14.46 3.99 1.61
C GLU A 1 -13.31 3.37 2.43
N ARG A 2 -12.09 3.91 2.36
CA ARG A 2 -10.91 3.48 3.17
C ARG A 2 -9.69 4.41 3.03
N ARG A 3 -9.91 5.67 2.62
CA ARG A 3 -8.83 6.67 2.48
C ARG A 3 -8.82 7.72 3.59
N SER A 4 -9.87 7.80 4.40
CA SER A 4 -10.02 8.84 5.43
C SER A 4 -9.34 8.53 6.76
N ASN A 5 -9.02 7.27 7.09
CA ASN A 5 -8.67 6.91 8.48
C ASN A 5 -7.25 6.39 8.74
N VAL A 6 -6.31 6.54 7.78
CA VAL A 6 -4.92 6.07 7.97
C VAL A 6 -3.92 7.23 8.08
N ALA A 7 -4.27 8.41 7.57
CA ALA A 7 -3.48 9.62 7.79
C ALA A 7 -3.50 9.97 9.29
N GLY A 8 -2.34 9.93 9.94
CA GLY A 8 -2.24 10.17 11.39
C GLY A 8 -2.42 8.94 12.27
N ALA A 9 -2.61 7.74 11.70
CA ALA A 9 -2.72 6.50 12.49
C ALA A 9 -1.39 6.07 13.14
N PHE A 10 -0.26 6.63 12.69
CA PHE A 10 1.07 6.28 13.18
C PHE A 10 1.75 7.49 13.79
N ALA A 11 2.50 7.25 14.87
CA ALA A 11 3.37 8.21 15.53
C ALA A 11 4.64 7.50 16.04
N LEU A 12 5.72 8.27 16.21
CA LEU A 12 6.90 7.74 16.86
C LEU A 12 6.73 7.70 18.37
N ARG A 13 7.29 6.67 19.00
CA ARG A 13 7.45 6.64 20.45
C ARG A 13 8.40 7.76 20.88
N ARG A 14 8.17 8.33 22.06
CA ARG A 14 9.09 9.29 22.67
C ARG A 14 10.49 8.68 22.76
N GLY A 15 11.50 9.45 22.36
CA GLY A 15 12.89 9.01 22.34
C GLY A 15 13.27 8.06 21.19
N ALA A 16 12.35 7.78 20.24
CA ALA A 16 12.70 6.96 19.09
C ALA A 16 13.74 7.66 18.20
N GLU A 17 14.95 7.10 18.16
CA GLU A 17 16.01 7.57 17.26
C GLU A 17 15.79 7.01 15.86
N VAL A 18 15.32 7.85 14.96
CA VAL A 18 15.05 7.48 13.55
C VAL A 18 15.97 8.22 12.58
N ARG A 19 16.49 9.39 12.99
CA ARG A 19 17.29 10.27 12.14
C ARG A 19 18.53 9.57 11.58
N GLY A 20 18.74 9.69 10.27
CA GLY A 20 19.88 9.11 9.56
C GLY A 20 19.81 7.60 9.35
N LYS A 21 18.84 6.89 9.95
CA LYS A 21 18.75 5.42 9.84
C LYS A 21 18.07 4.97 8.56
N ARG A 22 18.50 3.82 8.05
CA ARG A 22 17.82 3.07 6.98
C ARG A 22 16.86 2.08 7.64
N ILE A 23 15.58 2.16 7.31
CA ILE A 23 14.52 1.40 7.99
C ILE A 23 13.78 0.52 6.98
N LEU A 24 13.59 -0.75 7.35
CA LEU A 24 12.74 -1.69 6.63
C LEU A 24 11.45 -1.88 7.42
N LEU A 25 10.31 -1.51 6.82
CA LEU A 25 8.99 -1.88 7.31
C LEU A 25 8.66 -3.28 6.81
N VAL A 26 8.16 -4.14 7.70
CA VAL A 26 7.71 -5.49 7.37
C VAL A 26 6.21 -5.60 7.66
N ASP A 27 5.47 -6.09 6.68
CA ASP A 27 4.02 -6.35 6.78
C ASP A 27 3.71 -7.67 6.08
N ASP A 28 2.55 -8.27 6.31
CA ASP A 28 2.18 -9.54 5.65
C ASP A 28 1.68 -9.30 4.22
N VAL A 29 0.71 -8.40 4.03
CA VAL A 29 0.00 -8.22 2.75
C VAL A 29 -0.11 -6.74 2.39
N LEU A 30 0.47 -6.39 1.24
CA LEU A 30 0.33 -5.06 0.65
C LEU A 30 -0.97 -4.95 -0.16
N THR A 31 -1.94 -4.21 0.37
CA THR A 31 -3.21 -3.94 -0.33
C THR A 31 -3.13 -2.65 -1.17
N THR A 32 -3.65 -1.54 -0.65
CA THR A 32 -3.55 -0.20 -1.26
C THR A 32 -2.23 0.49 -0.95
N GLY A 33 -1.52 0.02 0.09
CA GLY A 33 -0.34 0.67 0.63
C GLY A 33 -0.64 1.80 1.61
N ALA A 34 -1.91 2.05 1.98
CA ALA A 34 -2.26 3.14 2.90
C ALA A 34 -1.59 3.01 4.27
N THR A 35 -1.56 1.80 4.84
CA THR A 35 -0.97 1.50 6.15
C THR A 35 0.54 1.77 6.15
N VAL A 36 1.29 1.02 5.34
CA VAL A 36 2.75 1.16 5.24
C VAL A 36 3.18 2.54 4.74
N GLY A 37 2.37 3.19 3.88
CA GLY A 37 2.62 4.55 3.40
C GLY A 37 2.53 5.59 4.52
N SER A 38 1.54 5.48 5.41
CA SER A 38 1.40 6.38 6.55
C SER A 38 2.56 6.20 7.56
N ALA A 39 2.91 4.95 7.89
CA ALA A 39 4.06 4.65 8.73
C ALA A 39 5.38 5.17 8.13
N ALA A 40 5.61 4.94 6.83
CA ALA A 40 6.79 5.44 6.12
C ALA A 40 6.86 6.97 6.12
N ALA A 41 5.72 7.66 5.99
CA ALA A 41 5.68 9.12 6.05
C ALA A 41 6.13 9.66 7.43
N VAL A 42 5.71 9.01 8.52
CA VAL A 42 6.14 9.37 9.88
C VAL A 42 7.66 9.20 10.04
N LEU A 43 8.21 8.07 9.58
CA LEU A 43 9.65 7.79 9.64
C LEU A 43 10.48 8.77 8.81
N ARG A 44 10.02 9.08 7.59
CA ARG A 44 10.67 10.07 6.70
C ARG A 44 10.66 11.46 7.33
N ARG A 45 9.52 11.91 7.86
CA ARG A 45 9.41 13.21 8.56
C ARG A 45 10.32 13.29 9.79
N ALA A 46 10.57 12.17 10.46
CA ALA A 46 11.50 12.08 11.58
C ALA A 46 12.99 12.03 11.16
N GLY A 47 13.28 12.03 9.85
CA GLY A 47 14.64 12.12 9.32
C GLY A 47 15.29 10.78 9.00
N ALA A 48 14.53 9.69 8.82
CA ALA A 48 15.09 8.45 8.27
C ALA A 48 15.78 8.72 6.92
N SER A 49 16.99 8.20 6.72
CA SER A 49 17.74 8.36 5.47
C SER A 49 17.18 7.50 4.34
N HIS A 50 16.55 6.38 4.69
CA HIS A 50 15.89 5.50 3.74
C HIS A 50 14.75 4.73 4.41
N VAL A 51 13.65 4.53 3.70
CA VAL A 51 12.54 3.68 4.15
C VAL A 51 12.11 2.76 3.01
N ALA A 52 12.26 1.45 3.23
CA ALA A 52 11.81 0.39 2.34
C ALA A 52 10.67 -0.41 3.00
N VAL A 53 9.92 -1.15 2.18
CA VAL A 53 8.82 -2.01 2.64
C VAL A 53 9.02 -3.41 2.07
N LEU A 54 8.92 -4.42 2.92
CA LEU A 54 8.90 -5.84 2.55
C LEU A 54 7.56 -6.44 2.97
N THR A 55 6.87 -7.08 2.03
CA THR A 55 5.64 -7.82 2.30
C THR A 55 5.68 -9.21 1.69
N LEU A 56 4.98 -10.17 2.30
CA LEU A 56 4.88 -11.54 1.80
C LEU A 56 3.98 -11.63 0.57
N ALA A 57 2.91 -10.83 0.54
CA ALA A 57 1.96 -10.80 -0.58
C ALA A 57 1.59 -9.38 -0.98
N ARG A 58 0.99 -9.25 -2.17
CA ARG A 58 0.36 -8.02 -2.66
C ARG A 58 -0.96 -8.37 -3.34
N VAL A 59 -1.98 -7.53 -3.16
CA VAL A 59 -3.27 -7.69 -3.84
C VAL A 59 -3.08 -7.56 -5.35
N ASP A 60 -3.53 -8.58 -6.08
CA ASP A 60 -3.63 -8.55 -7.54
C ASP A 60 -4.67 -7.51 -7.97
N ARG A 61 -4.27 -6.59 -8.85
CA ARG A 61 -5.16 -5.56 -9.39
C ARG A 61 -5.66 -5.87 -10.79
N ARG A 62 -5.29 -7.02 -11.35
CA ARG A 62 -5.84 -7.47 -12.63
C ARG A 62 -7.32 -7.77 -12.45
N PRO A 63 -8.16 -7.40 -13.44
CA PRO A 63 -9.56 -7.77 -13.43
C PRO A 63 -9.68 -9.29 -13.36
N SER A 64 -10.56 -9.78 -12.48
CA SER A 64 -10.81 -11.21 -12.37
C SER A 64 -11.42 -11.75 -13.66
N TRP A 65 -11.30 -13.05 -13.90
CA TRP A 65 -11.95 -13.69 -15.04
C TRP A 65 -13.47 -13.46 -15.04
N ALA A 66 -14.10 -13.44 -13.88
CA ALA A 66 -15.52 -13.11 -13.75
C ALA A 66 -15.82 -11.66 -14.20
N THR A 67 -14.93 -10.71 -13.87
CA THR A 67 -15.03 -9.32 -14.31
C THR A 67 -14.90 -9.20 -15.83
N LEU A 68 -13.96 -9.93 -16.43
CA LEU A 68 -13.75 -9.95 -17.88
C LEU A 68 -14.91 -10.62 -18.61
N ALA A 69 -15.40 -11.77 -18.11
CA ALA A 69 -16.53 -12.49 -18.69
C ALA A 69 -17.82 -11.67 -18.66
N LYS A 70 -18.06 -10.89 -17.60
CA LYS A 70 -19.18 -9.95 -17.52
C LYS A 70 -19.06 -8.85 -18.59
N ALA A 71 -17.89 -8.23 -18.70
CA ALA A 71 -17.65 -7.17 -19.70
C ALA A 71 -17.84 -7.67 -21.15
N ALA A 72 -17.41 -8.90 -21.45
CA ALA A 72 -17.58 -9.52 -22.76
C ALA A 72 -19.05 -9.82 -23.12
N ARG A 73 -19.90 -10.08 -22.11
CA ARG A 73 -21.36 -10.25 -22.32
C ARG A 73 -22.07 -8.92 -22.58
N GLU A 74 -21.58 -7.83 -21.99
CA GLU A 74 -22.18 -6.49 -22.11
C GLU A 74 -21.76 -5.73 -23.39
N LYS A 75 -20.63 -6.10 -24.01
CA LYS A 75 -20.21 -5.63 -25.34
C LYS A 75 -19.77 -6.81 -26.21
N PRO A 76 -20.69 -7.46 -26.95
CA PRO A 76 -20.28 -8.44 -27.93
C PRO A 76 -19.39 -7.75 -28.98
N LEU A 77 -18.21 -8.32 -29.22
CA LEU A 77 -17.35 -7.90 -30.33
C LEU A 77 -18.16 -7.96 -31.63
N PRO A 78 -18.01 -7.01 -32.57
CA PRO A 78 -18.60 -7.16 -33.89
C PRO A 78 -18.02 -8.43 -34.50
N ILE A 79 -18.91 -9.40 -34.74
CA ILE A 79 -18.58 -10.60 -35.50
C ILE A 79 -18.43 -10.11 -36.95
N PRO A 80 -17.28 -10.35 -37.63
CA PRO A 80 -17.14 -10.01 -39.04
C PRO A 80 -18.16 -10.75 -39.92
#